data_AF-A0A3C1C925-F1
#
_entry.id   AF-A0A3C1C925-F1
#
_cell.length_a   1.000
_cell.length_b   1.000
_cell.length_c   1.000
_cell.angle_alpha   90.00
_cell.angle_beta   90.00
_cell.angle_gamma   90.00
#
_symmetry.space_group_name_H-M   'P 1'
#
loop_
_entity.id
_entity.type
_entity.pdbx_description
1 polymer ?
#
loop_
_entity_poly.entity_id
_entity_poly.type
_entity_poly.pdbx_seq_one_letter_code
_entity_poly.pdbx_strand_id
1 'polypeptide(L)' 'MSDFKLDRTAFRAQTHEEAANHARIYKNLSWQERLKIAAYLNSVAYNFDFNNPPRIDRTKFSAKSRSH' A
#
# COMPACT_ATOMS: atom_id res chain seq x y z
N MET A 1 -23.38 -25.35 -3.65
CA MET A 1 -22.14 -24.79 -4.21
C MET A 1 -22.50 -23.41 -4.71
N SER A 2 -22.09 -22.37 -3.98
CA SER A 2 -22.49 -20.99 -4.22
C SER A 2 -21.86 -20.46 -5.50
N ASP A 3 -22.69 -19.87 -6.36
CA ASP A 3 -22.32 -19.29 -7.64
C ASP A 3 -21.17 -18.29 -7.50
N PHE A 4 -19.99 -18.65 -8.00
CA PHE A 4 -18.88 -17.71 -8.15
C PHE A 4 -19.21 -16.73 -9.28
N LYS A 5 -20.05 -15.73 -8.97
CA LYS A 5 -20.41 -14.66 -9.92
C LYS A 5 -19.23 -13.70 -10.03
N LEU A 6 -18.61 -13.65 -11.20
CA LEU A 6 -17.54 -12.72 -11.51
C LEU A 6 -18.04 -11.28 -11.30
N ASP A 7 -17.45 -10.56 -10.34
CA ASP A 7 -17.72 -9.14 -10.15
C ASP A 7 -17.08 -8.34 -11.29
N ARG A 8 -17.92 -7.91 -12.23
CA ARG A 8 -17.53 -7.14 -13.41
C ARG A 8 -17.27 -5.66 -13.10
N THR A 9 -17.45 -5.24 -11.84
CA THR A 9 -17.19 -3.88 -11.38
C THR A 9 -15.85 -3.75 -10.65
N ALA A 10 -15.21 -4.87 -10.28
CA ALA A 10 -13.92 -4.88 -9.60
C ALA A 10 -12.78 -4.28 -10.44
N PHE A 11 -12.91 -4.26 -11.77
CA PHE A 11 -11.90 -3.74 -12.68
C PHE A 11 -12.52 -2.73 -13.64
N ARG A 12 -12.06 -1.48 -13.57
CA ARG A 12 -12.43 -0.44 -14.53
C ARG A 12 -11.53 -0.55 -15.76
N ALA A 13 -12.12 -0.60 -16.95
CA ALA A 13 -11.36 -0.43 -18.18
C ALA A 13 -10.86 1.03 -18.22
N GLN A 14 -9.56 1.21 -17.97
CA GLN A 14 -8.87 2.50 -17.98
C GLN A 14 -7.74 2.44 -18.99
N THR A 15 -7.47 3.55 -19.66
CA THR A 15 -6.34 3.67 -20.59
C THR A 15 -5.02 3.65 -19.82
N HIS A 16 -3.93 3.31 -20.51
CA HIS A 16 -2.59 3.32 -19.89
C HIS A 16 -2.24 4.70 -19.31
N GLU A 17 -2.65 5.78 -19.97
CA GLU A 17 -2.46 7.16 -19.51
C GLU A 17 -3.27 7.48 -18.24
N GLU A 18 -4.49 6.97 -18.14
CA GLU A 18 -5.33 7.13 -16.94
C GLU A 18 -4.76 6.37 -15.74
N ALA A 19 -4.27 5.14 -15.95
CA ALA A 19 -3.59 4.35 -14.91
C ALA A 19 -2.23 4.96 -14.51
N ALA A 20 -1.51 5.59 -15.44
CA ALA A 20 -0.24 6.26 -15.15
C ALA A 20 -0.42 7.55 -14.31
N ASN A 21 -1.62 8.13 -14.29
CA ASN A 21 -1.89 9.41 -13.65
C ASN A 21 -2.04 9.36 -12.12
N HIS A 22 -1.97 8.19 -11.49
CA HIS A 22 -2.03 8.06 -10.03
C HIS A 22 -0.92 8.88 -9.33
N ALA A 23 0.23 9.05 -9.99
CA ALA A 23 1.31 9.90 -9.48
C ALA A 23 0.88 11.37 -9.28
N ARG A 24 -0.01 11.89 -10.14
CA ARG A 24 -0.52 13.27 -10.04
C ARG A 24 -1.48 13.43 -8.87
N ILE A 25 -2.28 12.39 -8.58
CA ILE A 25 -3.18 12.34 -7.42
C ILE A 25 -2.38 12.34 -6.12
N TYR A 26 -1.35 11.49 -6.03
CA TYR A 26 -0.50 11.42 -4.84
C TYR A 26 0.31 12.70 -4.63
N LYS A 27 0.72 13.41 -5.70
CA LYS A 27 1.44 14.69 -5.60
C LYS A 27 0.66 15.77 -4.83
N ASN A 28 -0.67 15.74 -4.87
CA ASN A 28 -1.51 16.71 -4.17
C ASN A 28 -1.77 16.34 -2.70
N LEU A 29 -1.42 15.12 -2.28
CA LEU A 29 -1.57 14.67 -0.90
C LEU A 29 -0.37 15.06 -0.04
N SER A 30 -0.62 15.28 1.24
CA SER A 30 0.41 15.40 2.28
C SER A 30 1.21 14.10 2.41
N TRP A 31 2.43 14.19 2.95
CA TRP A 31 3.25 13.00 3.16
C TRP A 31 2.60 12.01 4.15
N GLN A 32 1.81 12.49 5.11
CA GLN A 32 1.08 11.64 6.07
C GLN A 32 0.01 10.81 5.36
N GLU A 33 -0.76 11.42 4.46
CA GLU A 33 -1.78 10.72 3.68
C GLU A 33 -1.14 9.68 2.74
N ARG A 34 -0.02 10.03 2.10
CA ARG A 34 0.74 9.08 1.27
C ARG A 34 1.21 7.88 2.09
N LEU A 35 1.70 8.10 3.32
CA LEU A 35 2.11 7.01 4.20
C LEU A 35 0.93 6.13 4.62
N LYS A 36 -0.25 6.71 4.91
CA LYS A 36 -1.46 5.94 5.23
C LYS A 36 -1.87 5.05 4.06
N ILE A 37 -1.86 5.58 2.83
CA ILE A 37 -2.18 4.82 1.62
C ILE A 37 -1.17 3.69 1.42
N ALA A 38 0.13 3.98 1.54
CA ALA A 38 1.18 2.96 1.42
C ALA A 38 1.03 1.86 2.49
N ALA A 39 0.72 2.23 3.73
CA ALA A 39 0.50 1.29 4.83
C ALA A 39 -0.73 0.40 4.57
N TYR A 40 -1.82 0.94 4.02
CA TYR A 40 -3.00 0.17 3.64
C TYR A 40 -2.72 -0.79 2.49
N LEU A 41 -2.01 -0.34 1.44
CA LEU A 41 -1.62 -1.22 0.34
C LEU A 41 -0.73 -2.37 0.81
N ASN A 42 0.18 -2.09 1.75
CA ASN A 42 1.00 -3.13 2.39
C ASN A 42 0.15 -4.09 3.23
N SER A 43 -0.86 -3.61 3.97
CA SER A 43 -1.71 -4.47 4.79
C SER A 43 -2.52 -5.45 3.93
N VAL A 44 -2.98 -4.99 2.76
CA VAL A 44 -3.63 -5.86 1.77
C VAL A 44 -2.64 -6.86 1.16
N ALA A 45 -1.45 -6.40 0.75
CA ALA A 45 -0.46 -7.26 0.09
C ALA A 45 0.08 -8.37 1.00
N TYR A 46 0.30 -8.06 2.28
CA TYR A 46 0.86 -9.00 3.27
C TYR A 46 -0.19 -9.56 4.23
N ASN A 47 -1.46 -9.27 3.99
CA ASN A 47 -2.61 -9.76 4.75
C ASN A 47 -2.46 -9.60 6.28
N PHE A 48 -2.16 -8.37 6.73
CA PHE A 48 -2.11 -8.03 8.16
C PHE A 48 -3.17 -6.98 8.52
N ASP A 49 -3.52 -6.90 9.81
CA ASP A 49 -4.46 -5.89 10.29
C ASP A 49 -3.84 -4.49 10.23
N PHE A 50 -4.42 -3.62 9.43
CA PHE A 50 -3.98 -2.22 9.30
C PHE A 50 -4.00 -1.45 10.63
N ASN A 51 -4.96 -1.76 11.51
CA ASN A 51 -5.08 -1.12 12.83
C ASN A 51 -4.18 -1.76 13.88
N ASN A 52 -3.67 -2.96 13.62
CA ASN A 52 -2.76 -3.69 14.49
C ASN A 52 -1.61 -4.32 13.68
N PRO A 53 -0.71 -3.48 13.13
CA PRO A 53 0.34 -3.96 12.26
C PRO A 53 1.36 -4.82 13.03
N PRO A 54 1.99 -5.81 12.35
CA PRO A 54 3.00 -6.66 12.96
C PRO A 54 4.19 -5.83 13.46
N ARG A 55 4.67 -6.15 14.66
CA ARG A 55 5.81 -5.45 15.27
C ARG A 55 7.10 -5.81 14.56
N ILE A 56 7.89 -4.78 14.23
CA ILE A 56 9.23 -4.96 13.68
C ILE A 56 10.14 -5.55 14.76
N ASP A 57 10.77 -6.69 14.44
CA ASP A 57 11.86 -7.23 15.25
C ASP A 57 13.13 -6.41 15.05
N ARG A 58 13.50 -5.63 16.08
CA ARG A 58 14.69 -4.77 16.07
C ARG A 58 15.98 -5.50 16.48
N THR A 59 15.90 -6.80 16.78
CA THR A 59 17.07 -7.57 17.20
C THR A 59 17.92 -8.06 16.03
N LYS A 60 17.34 -8.14 14.82
CA LYS A 60 18.01 -8.66 13.61
C LYS A 60 18.74 -7.59 12.80
N PHE A 61 18.35 -6.32 12.95
CA PHE A 61 18.90 -5.22 12.15
C PHE A 61 19.41 -4.10 13.07
N SER A 62 20.72 -3.81 12.96
CA SER A 62 21.38 -2.71 13.68
C SER A 62 21.89 -1.68 12.66
N ALA A 63 21.32 -0.48 12.70
CA ALA A 63 21.90 0.67 12.02
C ALA A 63 22.91 1.32 12.98
N LYS A 64 24.21 1.19 12.69
CA LYS A 64 25.27 1.93 13.39
C LYS A 64 25.72 3.09 12.53
N SER A 65 25.65 4.31 13.04
CA SER A 65 26.35 5.44 12.45
C SER A 65 27.86 5.19 12.58
N ARG A 66 28.59 5.35 11.48
CA ARG A 66 30.05 5.45 11.56
C ARG A 66 30.37 6.85 12.07
N SER A 67 30.91 6.96 13.29
CA SER A 67 31.53 8.20 13.74
C SER A 67 32.77 8.43 12.88
N HIS A 68 32.82 9.58 12.22
CA HIS A 68 34.02 10.07 11.53
C HIS A 68 34.90 10.85 12.51
#